data_AF-A0A2R8B0W3-F1
#
_entry.id   AF-A0A2R8B0W3-F1
#
_cell.length_a   1.000
_cell.length_b   1.000
_cell.length_c   1.000
_cell.angle_alpha   90.00
_cell.angle_beta   90.00
_cell.angle_gamma   90.00
#
_symmetry.space_group_name_H-M   'P 1'
#
loop_
_entity.id
_entity.type
_entity.pdbx_description
1 polymer ?
#
loop_
_entity_poly.entity_id
_entity_poly.type
_entity_poly.pdbx_seq_one_letter_code
_entity_poly.pdbx_strand_id
1 'polypeptide(L)' 'MSASSLEEKALRLFRTFEHAGKNVNRVTVEGRRIVLDLGQGEVVDDFEEVDMRHGKT' A
#
# COMPACT_ATOMS: atom_id res chain seq x y z
N MET A 1 -5.25 -30.11 -6.39
CA MET A 1 -5.51 -28.85 -7.11
C MET A 1 -6.04 -27.79 -6.13
N SER A 2 -5.23 -27.29 -5.20
CA SER A 2 -5.68 -26.38 -4.12
C SER A 2 -4.70 -25.24 -3.80
N ALA A 3 -3.55 -25.17 -4.48
CA ALA A 3 -2.61 -24.07 -4.34
C ALA A 3 -3.07 -22.83 -5.14
N SER A 4 -3.74 -23.05 -6.28
CA SER A 4 -4.18 -21.96 -7.17
C SER A 4 -5.16 -21.00 -6.51
N SER A 5 -6.06 -21.48 -5.64
CA SER A 5 -7.08 -20.61 -5.03
C SER A 5 -6.51 -19.66 -3.99
N LEU A 6 -5.43 -20.05 -3.29
CA LEU A 6 -4.82 -19.21 -2.27
C LEU A 6 -3.89 -18.16 -2.89
N GLU A 7 -3.13 -18.55 -3.91
CA GLU A 7 -2.31 -17.64 -4.71
C GLU A 7 -3.19 -16.62 -5.45
N GLU A 8 -4.30 -17.06 -6.04
CA GLU A 8 -5.27 -16.16 -6.68
C GLU A 8 -5.91 -15.20 -5.66
N LYS A 9 -6.21 -15.69 -4.45
CA LYS A 9 -6.72 -14.83 -3.36
C LYS A 9 -5.66 -13.81 -2.92
N ALA A 10 -4.39 -14.19 -2.85
CA ALA A 10 -3.29 -13.29 -2.52
C ALA A 10 -3.12 -12.20 -3.59
N LEU A 11 -3.18 -12.57 -4.88
CA LEU A 11 -3.16 -11.63 -6.00
C LEU A 11 -4.35 -10.68 -5.99
N ARG A 12 -5.54 -11.17 -5.66
CA ARG A 12 -6.74 -10.32 -5.55
C ARG A 12 -6.58 -9.30 -4.43
N LEU A 13 -6.09 -9.71 -3.26
CA LEU A 13 -5.81 -8.82 -2.14
C LEU A 13 -4.77 -7.76 -2.52
N PHE A 14 -3.66 -8.16 -3.14
CA PHE A 14 -2.63 -7.24 -3.63
C PHE A 14 -3.24 -6.13 -4.51
N ARG A 15 -4.03 -6.51 -5.51
CA ARG A 15 -4.69 -5.54 -6.41
C ARG A 15 -5.63 -4.61 -5.65
N THR A 16 -6.39 -5.12 -4.68
CA THR A 16 -7.29 -4.28 -3.86
C THR A 16 -6.51 -3.22 -3.08
N PHE A 17 -5.37 -3.57 -2.48
CA PHE A 17 -4.56 -2.62 -1.73
C PHE A 17 -3.89 -1.57 -2.63
N GLU A 18 -3.35 -1.98 -3.78
CA GLU A 18 -2.79 -1.07 -4.79
C GLU A 18 -3.84 -0.07 -5.29
N HIS A 19 -5.05 -0.55 -5.63
CA HIS A 19 -6.15 0.34 -6.03
C HIS A 19 -6.61 1.30 -4.93
N ALA A 20 -6.39 0.95 -3.65
CA ALA A 20 -6.66 1.82 -2.51
C ALA A 20 -5.52 2.81 -2.23
N GLY A 21 -4.51 2.88 -3.10
CA GLY A 21 -3.33 3.75 -2.93
C GLY A 21 -2.39 3.29 -1.83
N LYS A 22 -2.47 2.03 -1.39
CA LYS A 22 -1.53 1.44 -0.44
C LYS A 22 -0.42 0.78 -1.23
N ASN A 23 0.82 1.17 -0.94
CA ASN A 23 1.98 0.52 -1.54
C ASN A 23 2.19 -0.85 -0.88
N VAL A 24 2.13 -1.92 -1.67
CA VAL A 24 2.41 -3.28 -1.20
C VAL A 24 3.84 -3.68 -1.58
N ASN A 25 4.74 -3.74 -0.60
CA ASN A 25 6.14 -4.09 -0.80
C ASN A 25 6.34 -5.59 -1.07
N ARG A 26 5.59 -6.46 -0.38
CA ARG A 26 5.78 -7.91 -0.47
C ARG A 26 4.49 -8.66 -0.16
N VAL A 27 4.27 -9.75 -0.89
CA VAL A 27 3.22 -10.74 -0.61
C VAL A 27 3.88 -12.09 -0.39
N THR A 28 3.60 -12.73 0.75
CA THR A 28 4.11 -14.07 1.08
C THR A 28 2.96 -15.00 1.42
N VAL A 29 2.98 -16.22 0.88
CA VAL A 29 1.98 -17.26 1.13
C VAL A 29 2.65 -18.42 1.87
N GLU A 30 2.25 -18.65 3.11
CA GLU A 30 2.79 -19.70 3.99
C GLU A 30 1.68 -20.69 4.36
N GLY A 31 1.60 -21.79 3.59
CA GLY A 31 0.58 -22.82 3.76
C GLY A 31 -0.84 -22.28 3.50
N ARG A 32 -1.54 -21.85 4.55
CA ARG A 32 -2.89 -21.24 4.50
C ARG A 32 -2.92 -19.77 4.88
N ARG A 33 -1.76 -19.18 5.18
CA ARG A 33 -1.61 -17.80 5.60
C ARG A 33 -1.13 -16.94 4.43
N ILE A 34 -1.73 -15.77 4.26
CA ILE A 34 -1.25 -14.73 3.36
C ILE A 34 -0.74 -13.58 4.22
N VAL A 35 0.47 -13.10 3.94
CA VAL A 35 1.10 -11.96 4.61
C VAL A 35 1.36 -10.90 3.56
N LEU A 36 0.86 -9.69 3.81
CA LEU A 36 1.10 -8.49 3.00
C LEU A 36 1.95 -7.53 3.82
N ASP A 37 3.12 -7.17 3.29
CA ASP A 37 3.96 -6.10 3.81
C ASP A 37 3.59 -4.81 3.09
N LEU A 38 3.06 -3.85 3.83
CA LEU A 38 2.63 -2.55 3.30
C LEU A 38 3.74 -1.53 3.56
N GLY A 39 4.21 -0.88 2.51
CA GLY A 39 5.07 0.29 2.65
C GLY A 39 4.32 1.43 3.32
N GLN A 40 5.04 2.26 4.07
CA GLN A 40 4.57 3.61 4.32
C GLN A 40 4.54 4.29 2.95
N GLY A 41 3.33 4.53 2.42
CA GLY A 41 3.19 5.43 1.28
C GLY A 41 3.79 6.77 1.69
N GLU A 42 4.55 7.40 0.79
CA GLU A 42 4.86 8.81 0.96
C GLU A 42 3.52 9.52 1.16
N VAL A 43 3.28 9.96 2.39
CA VAL A 43 2.29 11.00 2.65
C VAL A 43 2.96 12.24 2.09
N VAL A 44 2.88 12.41 0.77
CA VAL A 44 3.16 13.69 0.15
C VAL A 44 2.04 14.58 0.69
N ASP A 45 2.35 15.31 1.74
CA ASP A 45 1.50 16.39 2.20
C ASP A 45 1.55 17.44 1.08
N ASP A 46 0.52 17.40 0.22
CA ASP A 46 0.34 18.34 -0.90
C ASP A 46 0.30 19.82 -0.43
N PHE A 47 0.38 20.08 0.89
CA PHE A 47 0.35 21.40 1.50
C PHE A 47 1.62 21.77 2.31
N GLU A 48 2.66 20.94 2.37
CA GLU A 48 3.83 21.23 3.21
C GLU A 48 4.72 22.39 2.69
N GLU A 49 4.48 22.87 1.46
CA GLU A 49 5.32 23.92 0.82
C GLU A 49 4.66 25.29 0.66
N VAL A 50 3.48 25.57 1.24
CA VAL A 50 2.98 26.96 1.22
C VAL A 50 3.53 27.73 2.42
N ASP A 51 4.74 28.29 2.27
CA ASP A 51 5.26 29.32 3.20
C ASP A 51 4.36 30.57 3.09
N MET A 52 3.27 30.58 3.86
CA MET A 52 2.32 31.68 4.01
C MET A 52 2.93 32.83 4.83
N ARG A 53 4.15 33.29 4.48
CA ARG A 53 4.72 34.54 5.01
C ARG A 53 4.04 35.74 4.37
N HIS A 54 2.77 35.91 4.69
CA HIS A 54 2.10 37.19 4.56
C HIS A 54 2.32 37.98 5.85
N GLY A 55 3.44 38.71 5.92
CA GLY A 55 3.55 39.81 6.88
C GLY A 55 4.92 40.03 7.49
N LYS A 56 5.44 41.24 7.19
CA LYS A 56 6.19 42.13 8.08
C LYS A 56 7.65 41.76 8.35
N THR A 57 8.56 42.37 7.58
CA THR A 57 9.19 43.65 7.99
C THR A 57 9.64 44.42 6.75
#